data_AF-A0A520J2P2-F1
#
_entry.id   AF-A0A520J2P2-F1
#
_cell.length_a   1.000
_cell.length_b   1.000
_cell.length_c   1.000
_cell.angle_alpha   90.00
_cell.angle_beta   90.00
_cell.angle_gamma   90.00
#
_symmetry.space_group_name_H-M   'P 1'
#
loop_
_entity.id
_entity.type
_entity.pdbx_description
1 polymer ?
#
loop_
_entity_poly.entity_id
_entity_poly.type
_entity_poly.pdbx_seq_one_letter_code
_entity_poly.pdbx_strand_id
1 'polypeptide(L)'
;MTRTLKLTALVVLVVVLFGLSLGCGKVWVPLDAWFSGDPRWWIILELRLPRAVLGLALGATLGLSGAVLQGYLRNPLADPAVVGVSSVAALAAVAAIVFGLGSGPAIF
;
A
#
# COMPACT_ATOMS: atom_id res chain seq x y z
N MET A 1 21.75 1.65 -22.82
CA MET A 1 20.53 2.48 -22.68
C MET A 1 19.45 1.72 -21.94
N THR A 2 19.25 1.88 -20.64
CA THR A 2 20.12 2.32 -19.54
C THR A 2 19.32 1.96 -18.29
N ARG A 3 19.86 1.14 -17.36
CA ARG A 3 19.12 0.72 -16.15
C ARG A 3 18.52 1.91 -15.40
N THR A 4 19.22 3.04 -15.40
CA THR A 4 18.77 4.32 -14.87
C THR A 4 17.51 4.86 -15.55
N LEU A 5 17.34 4.70 -16.86
CA LEU A 5 16.11 5.09 -17.58
C LEU A 5 14.89 4.27 -17.12
N LYS A 6 15.07 2.95 -16.94
CA LYS A 6 14.01 2.07 -16.45
C LYS A 6 13.61 2.40 -15.01
N LEU A 7 14.59 2.64 -14.14
CA LEU A 7 14.35 3.00 -12.74
C LEU A 7 13.68 4.37 -12.63
N THR A 8 14.15 5.37 -13.37
CA THR A 8 13.52 6.70 -13.39
C THR A 8 12.10 6.62 -13.92
N ALA A 9 11.84 5.85 -14.99
CA ALA A 9 10.48 5.63 -15.49
C ALA A 9 9.56 4.96 -14.45
N LEU A 10 10.04 3.95 -13.73
CA LEU A 10 9.28 3.29 -12.65
C LEU A 10 8.99 4.24 -11.49
N VAL A 11 9.96 5.04 -11.06
CA VAL A 11 9.76 6.03 -10.00
C VAL A 11 8.74 7.09 -10.42
N VAL A 12 8.85 7.61 -11.64
CA VAL A 12 7.88 8.57 -12.19
C VAL A 12 6.49 7.93 -12.24
N LEU A 13 6.37 6.69 -12.70
CA LEU A 13 5.10 5.97 -12.71
C LEU A 13 4.50 5.83 -11.31
N VAL A 14 5.30 5.47 -10.31
CA VAL A 14 4.84 5.37 -8.91
C VAL A 14 4.33 6.71 -8.40
N VAL A 15 5.05 7.81 -8.66
CA VAL A 15 4.63 9.17 -8.25
C VAL A 15 3.31 9.57 -8.92
N VAL A 16 3.17 9.31 -10.23
CA VAL A 16 1.94 9.58 -10.98
C VAL A 16 0.77 8.77 -10.43
N LEU A 17 0.94 7.47 -10.22
CA LEU A 17 -0.09 6.60 -9.67
C LEU A 17 -0.48 6.98 -8.24
N PHE A 18 0.48 7.42 -7.42
CA PHE A 18 0.21 7.93 -6.08
C PHE A 18 -0.63 9.22 -6.14
N GLY A 19 -0.26 10.18 -6.99
CA GLY A 19 -1.05 11.40 -7.20
C GLY A 19 -2.46 11.11 -7.70
N LEU A 20 -2.58 10.19 -8.67
CA LEU A 20 -3.88 9.73 -9.17
C LEU A 20 -4.69 9.02 -8.08
N SER A 21 -4.06 8.23 -7.20
CA SER A 21 -4.76 7.57 -6.07
C SER A 21 -5.33 8.59 -5.07
N LEU A 22 -4.75 9.78 -4.95
CA LEU A 22 -5.29 10.84 -4.11
C LEU A 22 -6.47 11.56 -4.77
N GLY A 23 -6.45 11.74 -6.10
CA GLY A 23 -7.50 12.40 -6.87
C GLY A 23 -8.71 11.50 -7.21
N CYS A 24 -8.47 10.23 -7.55
CA CYS A 24 -9.49 9.26 -7.94
C CYS A 24 -10.28 8.73 -6.74
N GLY A 25 -11.60 8.76 -6.83
CA GLY A 25 -12.50 8.16 -5.86
C GLY A 25 -13.97 8.37 -6.22
N LYS A 26 -14.88 8.00 -5.31
CA LYS A 26 -16.33 8.19 -5.50
C LYS A 26 -16.73 9.65 -5.73
N VAL A 27 -15.94 10.57 -5.20
CA VAL A 27 -16.05 12.02 -5.41
C VAL A 27 -14.75 12.48 -6.02
N TRP A 28 -14.83 13.06 -7.22
CA TRP A 28 -13.68 13.72 -7.84
C TRP A 28 -13.40 15.02 -7.10
N VAL A 29 -12.17 15.17 -6.61
CA VAL A 29 -11.73 16.39 -5.93
C VAL A 29 -10.79 17.13 -6.89
N PRO A 30 -11.26 18.20 -7.57
CA PRO A 30 -10.40 18.98 -8.46
C PRO A 30 -9.28 19.65 -7.66
N LEU A 31 -8.15 19.95 -8.32
CA LEU A 31 -6.97 20.53 -7.68
C LEU A 31 -7.25 21.90 -7.02
N ASP A 32 -8.27 22.61 -7.49
CA ASP A 32 -8.71 23.88 -6.91
C ASP A 32 -9.28 23.70 -5.50
N ALA A 33 -9.97 22.58 -5.26
CA ALA A 33 -10.55 22.23 -3.96
C ALA A 33 -9.50 21.79 -2.92
N TRP A 34 -8.24 21.60 -3.33
CA TRP A 34 -7.15 21.26 -2.41
C TRP A 34 -6.66 22.48 -1.62
N PHE A 35 -6.80 23.68 -2.19
CA PHE A 35 -6.28 24.91 -1.61
C PHE A 35 -7.39 25.88 -1.15
N SER A 36 -8.65 25.62 -1.51
CA SER A 36 -9.77 26.53 -1.26
C SER A 36 -10.48 26.35 0.10
N GLY A 37 -9.94 25.54 1.02
CA GLY A 37 -10.56 25.29 2.33
C GLY A 37 -11.88 24.49 2.27
N ASP A 38 -12.11 23.76 1.18
CA ASP A 38 -13.31 22.93 0.98
C ASP A 38 -13.30 21.74 1.96
N PRO A 39 -14.41 21.41 2.66
CA PRO A 39 -14.51 20.25 3.56
C PRO A 39 -14.06 18.92 2.95
N ARG A 40 -14.11 18.80 1.61
CA ARG A 40 -13.64 17.64 0.85
C ARG A 40 -12.15 17.33 1.03
N TRP A 41 -11.35 18.32 1.44
CA TRP A 41 -9.92 18.15 1.76
C TRP A 41 -9.70 17.12 2.88
N TRP A 42 -10.59 17.06 3.86
CA TRP A 42 -10.46 16.14 5.01
C TRP A 42 -10.51 14.67 4.58
N ILE A 43 -11.31 14.36 3.55
CA ILE A 43 -11.39 13.01 2.96
C ILE A 43 -10.03 12.59 2.37
N ILE A 44 -9.28 13.52 1.81
CA ILE A 44 -7.95 13.24 1.28
C ILE A 44 -7.01 12.91 2.44
N LEU A 45 -6.99 13.73 3.50
CA LEU A 45 -6.08 13.56 4.63
C LEU A 45 -6.39 12.34 5.51
N GLU A 46 -7.65 12.07 5.83
CA GLU A 46 -8.01 11.00 6.78
C GLU A 46 -8.27 9.65 6.12
N LEU A 47 -8.65 9.63 4.84
CA LEU A 47 -9.05 8.38 4.19
C LEU A 47 -8.09 7.99 3.05
N ARG A 48 -7.78 8.92 2.13
CA ARG A 48 -7.03 8.57 0.92
C ARG A 48 -5.53 8.51 1.16
N LEU A 49 -4.97 9.49 1.87
CA LEU A 49 -3.54 9.58 2.15
C LEU A 49 -3.06 8.40 3.00
N PRO A 50 -3.71 8.00 4.11
CA PRO A 50 -3.28 6.85 4.89
C PRO A 50 -3.34 5.56 4.06
N ARG A 51 -4.39 5.40 3.25
CA ARG A 51 -4.56 4.24 2.37
C ARG A 51 -3.52 4.19 1.25
N ALA A 52 -3.20 5.33 0.63
CA ALA A 52 -2.21 5.41 -0.44
C ALA A 52 -0.79 5.13 0.10
N VAL A 53 -0.47 5.66 1.28
CA VAL A 53 0.80 5.39 1.97
C VAL A 53 0.90 3.91 2.35
N LEU A 54 -0.16 3.31 2.89
CA LEU A 54 -0.19 1.87 3.17
C LEU A 54 -0.02 1.05 1.89
N GLY A 55 -0.67 1.43 0.79
CA GLY A 55 -0.52 0.77 -0.50
C GLY A 55 0.92 0.79 -1.03
N LEU A 56 1.60 1.95 -0.92
CA LEU A 56 3.02 2.07 -1.27
C LEU A 56 3.91 1.18 -0.38
N ALA A 57 3.70 1.23 0.94
CA ALA A 57 4.47 0.44 1.88
C ALA A 57 4.31 -1.07 1.64
N LEU A 58 3.07 -1.54 1.45
CA LEU A 58 2.78 -2.94 1.15
C LEU A 58 3.35 -3.38 -0.20
N GLY A 59 3.23 -2.55 -1.24
CA GLY A 59 3.82 -2.85 -2.54
C GLY A 59 5.35 -2.97 -2.47
N ALA A 60 6.01 -2.06 -1.73
CA ALA A 60 7.45 -2.09 -1.54
C ALA A 60 7.91 -3.33 -0.76
N THR A 61 7.23 -3.69 0.33
CA THR A 61 7.59 -4.87 1.14
C THR A 61 7.38 -6.17 0.37
N LEU A 62 6.28 -6.31 -0.35
CA LEU A 62 6.02 -7.49 -1.20
C LEU A 62 7.02 -7.60 -2.34
N GLY A 63 7.34 -6.48 -3.02
CA GLY A 63 8.33 -6.46 -4.10
C GLY A 63 9.73 -6.84 -3.61
N LEU A 64 10.15 -6.31 -2.46
CA LEU A 64 11.44 -6.65 -1.84
C LEU A 64 11.48 -8.11 -1.38
N SER A 65 10.42 -8.59 -0.73
CA SER A 65 10.32 -9.97 -0.27
C SER A 65 10.40 -10.96 -1.43
N GLY A 66 9.69 -10.68 -2.53
CA GLY A 66 9.79 -11.46 -3.77
C GLY A 66 11.20 -11.47 -4.36
N ALA A 67 11.85 -10.31 -4.49
CA ALA A 67 13.21 -10.22 -5.02
C ALA A 67 14.23 -10.99 -4.17
N VAL A 68 14.11 -10.91 -2.83
CA VAL A 68 14.97 -11.65 -1.89
C VAL A 68 14.75 -13.15 -2.03
N LEU A 69 13.48 -13.60 -2.06
CA LEU A 69 13.17 -15.03 -2.14
C LEU A 69 13.59 -15.63 -3.48
N GLN A 70 13.37 -14.91 -4.59
CA GLN A 70 13.83 -15.30 -5.92
C GLN A 70 15.36 -15.43 -5.96
N GLY A 71 16.08 -14.52 -5.31
CA GLY A 71 17.55 -14.59 -5.18
C GLY A 71 18.04 -15.75 -4.31
N TYR A 72 17.38 -15.99 -3.17
CA TYR A 72 17.72 -17.07 -2.24
C TYR A 72 17.48 -18.46 -2.83
N LEU A 73 16.30 -18.68 -3.40
CA LEU A 73 15.92 -19.96 -4.00
C LEU A 73 16.48 -20.15 -5.41
N ARG A 74 17.07 -19.10 -6.01
CA ARG A 74 17.50 -19.07 -7.42
C ARG A 74 16.40 -19.54 -8.37
N ASN A 75 15.14 -19.26 -8.00
CA ASN A 75 13.96 -19.66 -8.74
C ASN A 75 13.16 -18.40 -9.09
N PRO A 76 13.07 -18.02 -10.38
CA PRO A 76 12.36 -16.81 -10.80
C PRO A 76 10.84 -16.89 -10.55
N LEU A 77 10.31 -18.08 -10.27
CA LEU A 77 8.89 -18.29 -9.94
C LEU A 77 8.61 -18.28 -8.43
N ALA A 78 9.63 -18.06 -7.59
CA ALA A 78 9.43 -18.00 -6.15
C ALA A 78 8.63 -16.75 -5.76
N ASP A 79 7.63 -16.96 -4.90
CA ASP A 79 6.76 -15.93 -4.34
C ASP A 79 6.65 -16.13 -2.81
N PRO A 80 6.80 -15.08 -1.98
CA PRO A 80 6.65 -15.17 -0.52
C PRO A 80 5.35 -15.83 -0.04
N ALA A 81 4.26 -15.75 -0.80
CA ALA A 81 3.01 -16.40 -0.41
C ALA A 81 3.11 -17.94 -0.40
N VAL A 82 4.01 -18.54 -1.19
CA VAL A 82 4.21 -20.00 -1.29
C VAL A 82 4.77 -20.61 -0.01
N VAL A 83 5.48 -19.81 0.80
CA VAL A 83 6.09 -20.26 2.07
C VAL A 83 5.06 -20.31 3.22
N GLY A 84 3.78 -19.98 2.96
CA GLY A 84 2.70 -20.06 3.94
C GLY A 84 2.55 -18.82 4.83
N VAL A 85 3.26 -17.73 4.52
CA VAL A 85 3.18 -16.45 5.26
C VAL A 85 1.74 -15.92 5.29
N SER A 86 1.03 -15.98 4.16
CA SER A 86 -0.37 -15.53 4.07
C SER A 86 -1.32 -16.36 4.93
N SER A 87 -1.11 -17.68 5.00
CA SER A 87 -1.94 -18.59 5.79
C SER A 87 -1.77 -18.34 7.29
N VAL A 88 -0.53 -18.11 7.75
CA VAL A 88 -0.26 -17.78 9.15
C VAL A 88 -0.78 -16.38 9.51
N ALA A 89 -0.66 -15.41 8.60
CA ALA A 89 -1.24 -14.08 8.81
C ALA A 89 -2.77 -14.13 8.94
N ALA A 90 -3.45 -14.92 8.11
CA ALA A 90 -4.90 -15.11 8.20
C ALA A 90 -5.29 -15.81 9.51
N LEU A 91 -4.57 -16.86 9.90
CA LEU A 91 -4.79 -17.56 11.18
C LEU A 91 -4.61 -16.59 12.36
N ALA A 92 -3.54 -15.80 12.36
CA ALA A 92 -3.26 -14.81 13.41
C ALA A 92 -4.35 -13.73 13.46
N ALA A 93 -4.83 -13.25 12.31
CA ALA A 93 -5.92 -12.28 12.25
C ALA A 93 -7.22 -12.84 12.85
N VAL A 94 -7.60 -14.07 12.49
CA VAL A 94 -8.79 -14.73 13.06
C VAL A 94 -8.60 -14.97 14.56
N ALA A 95 -7.44 -15.44 15.00
CA ALA A 95 -7.14 -15.62 16.41
C ALA A 95 -7.24 -14.29 17.17
N ALA A 96 -6.70 -13.19 16.64
CA ALA A 96 -6.79 -11.87 17.27
C ALA A 96 -8.23 -11.38 17.43
N ILE A 97 -9.10 -11.65 16.43
CA ILE A 97 -10.52 -11.32 16.49
C ILE A 97 -11.23 -12.18 17.54
N VAL A 98 -11.02 -13.50 17.51
CA VAL A 98 -11.71 -14.46 18.40
C VAL A 98 -11.29 -14.27 19.86
N PHE A 99 -10.01 -14.02 20.13
CA PHE A 99 -9.49 -13.81 21.48
C PHE A 99 -9.58 -12.35 21.94
N GLY A 100 -10.12 -11.44 21.12
CA GLY A 100 -10.29 -10.03 21.49
C GLY A 100 -8.98 -9.24 21.65
N LEU A 101 -7.88 -9.70 21.05
CA LEU A 101 -6.57 -9.03 21.13
C LEU A 101 -6.53 -7.66 20.43
N GLY A 102 -7.59 -7.29 19.71
CA GLY A 102 -7.76 -6.01 19.02
C GLY A 102 -8.61 -4.97 19.76
N SER A 103 -9.21 -5.30 20.91
CA SER A 103 -9.95 -4.31 21.71
C SER A 103 -8.98 -3.51 22.58
N GLY A 104 -8.25 -2.57 21.99
CA GLY A 104 -7.75 -1.42 22.75
C GLY A 104 -8.94 -0.65 23.37
N PRO A 105 -8.71 0.26 24.34
CA PRO A 105 -9.80 1.09 24.85
C PRO A 105 -10.42 1.81 23.65
N ALA A 106 -11.66 1.45 23.35
CA ALA A 106 -12.45 2.11 22.35
C ALA A 106 -12.64 3.55 22.83
N ILE A 107 -11.78 4.45 22.37
CA ILE A 107 -12.05 5.88 22.38
C ILE A 107 -13.01 6.18 21.23
N PHE A 108 -14.23 5.70 21.42
CA PHE A 108 -15.48 6.33 21.02
C PHE A 108 -16.45 6.20 22.19
#